data_AF-A0A935Y7N4-F1
#
_entry.id   AF-A0A935Y7N4-F1
#
_cell.length_a   1.000
_cell.length_b   1.000
_cell.length_c   1.000
_cell.angle_alpha   90.00
_cell.angle_beta   90.00
_cell.angle_gamma   90.00
#
_symmetry.space_group_name_H-M   'P 1'
#
loop_
_entity.id
_entity.type
_entity.pdbx_description
1 polymer ?
#
loop_
_entity_poly.entity_id
_entity_poly.type
_entity_poly.pdbx_seq_one_letter_code
_entity_poly.pdbx_strand_id
1 'polypeptide(L)'
;MYYDFPLENELLQLGDYYPQDGRQYPELWAIVSPDFQSPISNYTVITPLFIPPYNTNLVQEAFRITDNEYSAGGDPLYIVTDGCCPECPNFPECVTVPRIGCGDDVNCPVHGGGSGGDPGGSGGGSGGGGTIAPCGCPVYSDNRKPGGCIKVKDVEHNNSFEGVKVVKVITKDTWFTEDETWTDENGCWKIDDRYYNNMWMWVKFTGPVCQVRGVKNGFFSYFAQWSHPMKDYLGKIRKNPPYNDIEVKYDIWQNKGSQAHMHWAAATVNNAVHDFHSYAGQEGIATPPRLDIFVLEDRQYGSTLMANYIPGGLQSFIGAFLPSWARRLLPDLSIGVNFKNSDRLKELTYHETAHASHFVKAGPQFWIDLVQTEENGILFHGGNPYHQAGGIVDISEAWAYHVGWLFADKHYPDPSRSDNWDWKLERFRNHENGHMPCGVFHDLKDNIPNGIESTRDACSGCGYYVISDWVQDYTTSQMFSLLSSSTKSPSTFYLKFKTNFGNNDPVKIQNMDRLFNSY
;
A
#
# COMPACT_ATOMS: atom_id res chain seq x y z
N MET A 1 10.93 -14.52 2.54
CA MET A 1 10.37 -14.27 3.88
C MET A 1 11.47 -13.75 4.79
N TYR A 2 11.24 -12.66 5.52
CA TYR A 2 12.12 -12.21 6.60
C TYR A 2 11.43 -12.52 7.93
N TYR A 3 12.06 -13.33 8.75
CA TYR A 3 11.78 -13.50 10.17
C TYR A 3 12.48 -12.38 10.93
N ASP A 4 11.67 -11.66 11.69
CA ASP A 4 12.03 -10.56 12.57
C ASP A 4 12.35 -11.03 13.99
N PHE A 5 12.37 -12.34 14.23
CA PHE A 5 12.93 -12.98 15.41
C PHE A 5 14.18 -13.80 15.07
N PRO A 6 15.15 -13.84 16.00
CA PRO A 6 16.33 -14.68 15.84
C PRO A 6 15.98 -16.17 15.96
N LEU A 7 16.30 -16.98 14.95
CA LEU A 7 16.03 -18.44 14.93
C LEU A 7 16.85 -19.23 15.96
N GLU A 8 17.86 -18.61 16.56
CA GLU A 8 18.68 -19.17 17.64
C GLU A 8 18.04 -19.02 19.03
N ASN A 9 16.96 -18.26 19.16
CA ASN A 9 16.23 -18.08 20.41
C ASN A 9 15.01 -19.00 20.47
N GLU A 10 14.67 -19.47 21.66
CA GLU A 10 13.39 -20.14 21.90
C GLU A 10 12.26 -19.12 21.75
N LEU A 11 11.39 -19.35 20.77
CA LEU A 11 10.26 -18.50 20.52
C LEU A 11 9.06 -18.92 21.37
N LEU A 12 8.84 -18.22 22.48
CA LEU A 12 7.73 -18.51 23.39
C LEU A 12 6.37 -18.08 22.81
N GLN A 13 6.34 -17.06 21.95
CA GLN A 13 5.12 -16.51 21.36
C GLN A 13 5.40 -15.83 20.02
N LEU A 14 4.53 -16.04 19.02
CA LEU A 14 4.50 -15.30 17.74
C LEU A 14 4.07 -13.83 17.94
N GLY A 15 4.50 -12.91 17.06
CA GLY A 15 4.34 -11.47 17.24
C GLY A 15 4.49 -10.63 15.96
N ASP A 16 4.46 -9.31 16.14
CA ASP A 16 4.67 -8.28 15.10
C ASP A 16 6.14 -7.89 14.89
N TYR A 17 6.93 -7.98 15.96
CA TYR A 17 8.33 -7.57 16.03
C TYR A 17 8.98 -8.10 17.31
N TYR A 18 10.28 -8.40 17.26
CA TYR A 18 11.07 -8.85 18.41
C TYR A 18 12.27 -7.92 18.64
N PRO A 19 12.32 -7.19 19.77
CA PRO A 19 13.46 -6.34 20.08
C PRO A 19 14.72 -7.20 20.34
N GLN A 20 15.85 -6.74 19.80
CA GLN A 20 17.16 -7.34 20.06
C GLN A 20 17.99 -6.38 20.92
N ASP A 21 18.03 -6.63 22.22
CA ASP A 21 18.78 -5.81 23.17
C ASP A 21 20.29 -6.09 23.06
N GLY A 22 21.11 -5.03 23.16
CA GLY A 22 22.57 -5.14 23.25
C GLY A 22 23.30 -5.44 21.95
N ARG A 23 22.62 -5.47 20.80
CA ARG A 23 23.25 -5.67 19.47
C ARG A 23 23.37 -4.35 18.70
N GLN A 24 24.51 -4.16 18.04
CA GLN A 24 24.76 -2.98 17.20
C GLN A 24 23.95 -2.99 15.90
N TYR A 25 23.62 -4.18 15.39
CA TYR A 25 22.83 -4.38 14.19
C TYR A 25 21.71 -5.40 14.47
N PRO A 26 20.50 -5.22 13.93
CA PRO A 26 19.46 -6.23 14.03
C PRO A 26 19.84 -7.44 13.17
N GLU A 27 19.82 -8.64 13.77
CA GLU A 27 19.93 -9.88 13.03
C GLU A 27 18.58 -10.23 12.42
N LEU A 28 18.52 -10.32 11.10
CA LEU A 28 17.31 -10.70 10.38
C LEU A 28 17.52 -12.08 9.80
N TRP A 29 16.57 -12.97 10.05
CA TRP A 29 16.56 -14.30 9.47
C TRP A 29 15.65 -14.27 8.26
N ALA A 30 15.96 -15.03 7.22
CA ALA A 30 15.13 -15.01 6.04
C ALA A 30 15.11 -16.38 5.36
N ILE A 31 13.92 -16.88 5.02
CA ILE A 31 13.79 -17.94 4.03
C ILE A 31 13.64 -17.26 2.68
N VAL A 32 14.60 -17.47 1.81
CA VAL A 32 14.64 -16.85 0.50
C VAL A 32 14.85 -17.93 -0.56
N SER A 33 14.44 -17.66 -1.80
CA SER A 33 14.74 -18.55 -2.91
C SER A 33 16.27 -18.63 -3.13
N PRO A 34 16.79 -19.73 -3.71
CA PRO A 34 18.24 -19.87 -3.94
C PRO A 34 18.87 -18.74 -4.77
N ASP A 35 18.08 -18.07 -5.60
CA ASP A 35 18.45 -16.95 -6.47
C ASP A 35 18.22 -15.56 -5.85
N PHE A 36 17.83 -15.50 -4.57
CA PHE A 36 17.51 -14.25 -3.90
C PHE A 36 18.71 -13.29 -3.83
N GLN A 37 18.53 -12.09 -4.38
CA GLN A 37 19.45 -10.98 -4.21
C GLN A 37 18.98 -10.08 -3.08
N SER A 38 19.80 -9.95 -2.03
CA SER A 38 19.50 -9.04 -0.94
C SER A 38 19.43 -7.59 -1.44
N PRO A 39 18.37 -6.83 -1.11
CA PRO A 39 18.31 -5.41 -1.41
C PRO A 39 19.29 -4.58 -0.55
N ILE A 40 19.88 -5.20 0.48
CA ILE A 40 20.87 -4.57 1.34
C ILE A 40 22.25 -4.90 0.80
N SER A 41 22.99 -3.88 0.39
CA SER A 41 24.35 -4.03 -0.18
C SER A 41 25.41 -4.50 0.83
N ASN A 42 25.15 -4.34 2.14
CA ASN A 42 26.07 -4.70 3.22
C ASN A 42 25.37 -5.65 4.20
N TYR A 43 25.46 -6.96 3.93
CA TYR A 43 25.03 -8.00 4.84
C TYR A 43 26.09 -9.10 4.90
N THR A 44 26.14 -9.82 6.02
CA THR A 44 26.95 -11.02 6.16
C THR A 44 25.98 -12.18 6.33
N VAL A 45 26.08 -13.19 5.46
CA VAL A 45 25.38 -14.46 5.69
C VAL A 45 26.10 -15.17 6.84
N ILE A 46 25.45 -15.26 7.99
CA ILE A 46 26.01 -15.93 9.17
C ILE A 46 25.95 -17.45 8.97
N THR A 47 24.79 -17.97 8.55
CA THR A 47 24.57 -19.40 8.29
C THR A 47 23.49 -19.60 7.22
N PRO A 48 23.74 -20.39 6.15
CA PRO A 48 22.68 -20.84 5.25
C PRO A 48 21.94 -22.03 5.86
N LEU A 49 20.60 -21.99 5.90
CA LEU A 49 19.76 -23.09 6.34
C LEU A 49 18.77 -23.47 5.24
N PHE A 50 18.79 -24.73 4.81
CA PHE A 50 17.80 -25.29 3.89
C PHE A 50 16.72 -26.01 4.69
N ILE A 51 15.47 -25.53 4.60
CA ILE A 51 14.30 -26.19 5.18
C ILE A 51 13.44 -26.69 4.02
N PRO A 52 13.55 -27.97 3.62
CA PRO A 52 12.71 -28.51 2.57
C PRO A 52 11.24 -28.51 2.99
N PRO A 53 10.29 -28.26 2.05
CA PRO A 53 8.87 -28.28 2.35
C PRO A 53 8.42 -29.66 2.88
N TYR A 54 7.62 -29.63 3.94
CA TYR A 54 6.71 -30.70 4.37
C TYR A 54 7.24 -32.12 4.68
N ASN A 55 8.54 -32.42 4.72
CA ASN A 55 9.01 -33.78 5.07
C ASN A 55 10.36 -33.82 5.81
N THR A 56 10.54 -32.99 6.83
CA THR A 56 11.72 -33.09 7.73
C THR A 56 11.33 -33.32 9.17
N ASN A 57 12.23 -33.92 9.95
CA ASN A 57 12.09 -34.01 11.41
C ASN A 57 11.89 -32.62 12.03
N LEU A 58 12.51 -31.58 11.47
CA LEU A 58 12.34 -30.20 11.90
C LEU A 58 10.90 -29.70 11.68
N VAL A 59 10.32 -29.98 10.52
CA VAL A 59 8.92 -29.62 10.22
C VAL A 59 7.95 -30.43 11.07
N GLN A 60 8.16 -31.75 11.22
CA GLN A 60 7.33 -32.60 12.09
C GLN A 60 7.37 -32.17 13.56
N GLU A 61 8.56 -31.83 14.06
CA GLU A 61 8.73 -31.30 15.41
C GLU A 61 8.06 -29.92 15.54
N ALA A 62 8.07 -29.10 14.49
CA ALA A 62 7.32 -27.84 14.49
C ALA A 62 5.81 -28.06 14.58
N PHE A 63 5.24 -29.01 13.84
CA PHE A 63 3.83 -29.41 13.98
C PHE A 63 3.54 -29.88 15.42
N ARG A 64 4.42 -30.70 16.01
CA ARG A 64 4.27 -31.18 17.39
C ARG A 64 4.30 -30.04 18.42
N ILE A 65 5.27 -29.13 18.33
CA ILE A 65 5.42 -28.00 19.26
C ILE A 65 4.26 -27.01 19.11
N THR A 66 3.73 -26.86 17.90
CA THR A 66 2.59 -25.98 17.64
C THR A 66 1.23 -26.62 17.91
N ASP A 67 1.15 -27.86 18.42
CA ASP A 67 -0.09 -28.61 18.68
C ASP A 67 -0.96 -28.76 17.40
N ASN A 68 -0.31 -29.05 16.27
CA ASN A 68 -0.92 -29.22 14.95
C ASN A 68 -0.76 -30.63 14.42
N GLU A 69 -1.76 -31.12 13.68
CA GLU A 69 -1.66 -32.43 13.03
C GLU A 69 -0.78 -32.34 11.79
N TYR A 70 0.25 -33.17 11.75
CA TYR A 70 1.08 -33.31 10.57
C TYR A 70 0.39 -34.23 9.56
N SER A 71 -0.10 -33.66 8.46
CA SER A 71 -0.55 -34.41 7.29
C SER A 71 0.59 -34.45 6.27
N ALA A 72 1.15 -35.63 5.99
CA ALA A 72 2.22 -35.82 5.01
C ALA A 72 1.77 -35.60 3.54
N GLY A 73 0.65 -34.91 3.32
CA GLY A 73 0.00 -34.73 2.02
C GLY A 73 0.56 -33.60 1.16
N GLY A 74 1.86 -33.32 1.26
CA GLY A 74 2.56 -32.49 0.28
C GLY A 74 2.73 -33.24 -1.04
N ASP A 75 2.92 -32.49 -2.12
CA ASP A 75 3.15 -32.93 -3.51
C ASP A 75 3.86 -34.31 -3.61
N PRO A 76 3.34 -35.29 -4.38
CA PRO A 76 3.86 -36.66 -4.49
C PRO A 76 5.32 -36.81 -4.97
N LEU A 77 6.03 -35.71 -5.24
CA LEU A 77 7.45 -35.67 -5.58
C LEU A 77 8.40 -36.16 -4.47
N TYR A 78 7.88 -36.49 -3.28
CA TYR A 78 8.67 -37.09 -2.19
C TYR A 78 8.02 -38.37 -1.64
N ILE A 79 7.36 -39.14 -2.51
CA ILE A 79 6.92 -40.51 -2.17
C ILE A 79 8.16 -41.40 -1.98
N VAL A 80 8.17 -42.07 -0.84
CA VAL A 80 9.14 -43.11 -0.45
C VAL A 80 9.29 -44.15 -1.56
N THR A 81 10.49 -44.26 -2.13
CA THR A 81 10.93 -45.43 -2.89
C THR A 81 11.94 -46.22 -2.04
N ASP A 82 11.69 -47.53 -1.94
CA ASP A 82 12.32 -48.44 -0.99
C ASP A 82 13.85 -48.55 -1.14
N GLY A 83 14.56 -48.46 0.00
CA GLY A 83 15.97 -48.84 0.15
C GLY A 83 16.86 -47.74 0.71
N CYS A 84 17.52 -48.01 1.85
CA CYS A 84 18.61 -47.19 2.37
C CYS A 84 19.91 -48.00 2.28
N CYS A 85 20.90 -47.50 1.55
CA CYS A 85 22.22 -48.09 1.36
C CYS A 85 23.34 -47.06 1.67
N PRO A 86 24.59 -47.46 1.98
CA PRO A 86 25.69 -46.55 2.32
C PRO A 86 25.98 -45.48 1.26
N GLU A 87 25.57 -45.73 0.02
CA GLU A 87 25.73 -44.84 -1.12
C GLU A 87 24.63 -43.75 -1.21
N CYS A 88 23.62 -43.77 -0.32
CA CYS A 88 22.58 -42.74 -0.27
C CYS A 88 23.13 -41.39 0.21
N PRO A 89 22.69 -40.26 -0.38
CA PRO A 89 22.98 -38.91 0.14
C PRO A 89 22.51 -38.71 1.59
N ASN A 90 21.47 -39.46 1.99
CA ASN A 90 20.83 -39.39 3.31
C ASN A 90 21.33 -40.48 4.28
N PHE A 91 22.47 -41.14 4.00
CA PHE A 91 23.06 -42.11 4.93
C PHE A 91 23.84 -41.38 6.05
N PRO A 92 23.71 -41.77 7.33
CA PRO A 92 22.98 -42.92 7.87
C PRO A 92 21.54 -42.64 8.30
N GLU A 93 21.03 -41.43 8.08
CA GLU A 93 19.72 -40.97 8.58
C GLU A 93 18.54 -41.77 8.00
N CYS A 94 18.69 -42.29 6.78
CA CYS A 94 17.73 -43.21 6.17
C CYS A 94 17.65 -44.60 6.84
N VAL A 95 18.58 -44.95 7.73
CA VAL A 95 18.58 -46.23 8.49
C VAL A 95 17.73 -46.13 9.75
N THR A 96 17.67 -44.95 10.36
CA THR A 96 17.02 -44.73 11.66
C THR A 96 15.63 -44.13 11.53
N VAL A 97 15.28 -43.61 10.35
CA VAL A 97 13.99 -42.97 10.06
C VAL A 97 13.26 -43.75 8.95
N PRO A 98 12.20 -44.51 9.25
CA PRO A 98 11.53 -45.43 8.31
C PRO A 98 10.89 -44.80 7.06
N ARG A 99 11.03 -43.48 6.85
CA ARG A 99 10.35 -42.71 5.80
C ARG A 99 11.30 -41.83 4.97
N ILE A 100 12.61 -41.96 5.17
CA ILE A 100 13.64 -41.28 4.36
C ILE A 100 14.25 -42.34 3.43
N GLY A 101 14.00 -42.21 2.11
CA GLY A 101 14.58 -43.08 1.08
C GLY A 101 15.89 -42.54 0.49
N CYS A 102 16.43 -43.27 -0.49
CA CYS A 102 17.66 -42.91 -1.19
C CYS A 102 17.49 -41.79 -2.24
N GLY A 103 16.24 -41.42 -2.56
CA GLY A 103 15.89 -40.57 -3.70
C GLY A 103 15.85 -41.36 -5.02
N ASP A 104 15.18 -40.82 -6.04
CA ASP A 104 14.85 -41.53 -7.29
C ASP A 104 16.05 -41.90 -8.18
N ASP A 105 17.25 -41.39 -7.87
CA ASP A 105 18.46 -41.53 -8.70
C ASP A 105 19.49 -42.56 -8.19
N VAL A 106 19.21 -43.25 -7.08
CA VAL A 106 20.14 -44.25 -6.50
C VAL A 106 19.47 -45.63 -6.43
N ASN A 107 19.87 -46.52 -7.34
CA ASN A 107 19.43 -47.92 -7.32
C ASN A 107 20.12 -48.70 -6.19
N CYS A 108 19.48 -48.82 -5.02
CA CYS A 108 19.86 -49.84 -4.05
C CYS A 108 19.44 -51.24 -4.58
N PRO A 109 20.25 -52.31 -4.47
CA PRO A 109 19.87 -53.63 -4.96
C PRO A 109 18.68 -54.20 -4.17
N VAL A 110 17.49 -54.28 -4.80
CA VAL A 110 16.28 -54.80 -4.16
C VAL A 110 16.22 -56.34 -4.26
N HIS A 111 16.16 -57.03 -3.11
CA HIS A 111 15.65 -58.41 -3.02
C HIS A 111 14.12 -58.36 -3.05
N GLY A 112 13.52 -59.10 -3.97
CA GLY A 112 12.19 -58.80 -4.52
C GLY A 112 10.96 -59.13 -3.67
N GLY A 113 9.83 -58.61 -4.15
CA GLY A 113 8.51 -59.14 -3.83
C GLY A 113 7.35 -58.13 -3.92
N GLY A 114 6.50 -58.27 -4.95
CA GLY A 114 5.05 -58.02 -4.81
C GLY A 114 4.45 -56.86 -5.61
N SER A 115 3.83 -57.19 -6.75
CA SER A 115 2.93 -56.31 -7.52
C SER A 115 1.51 -56.21 -6.93
N GLY A 116 0.89 -55.05 -7.13
CA GLY A 116 -0.56 -54.81 -7.13
C GLY A 116 -0.78 -53.30 -7.02
N GLY A 117 -1.33 -52.57 -7.98
CA GLY A 117 -2.43 -52.87 -8.89
C GLY A 117 -3.37 -51.66 -8.79
N ASP A 118 -3.10 -50.65 -9.59
CA ASP A 118 -3.85 -49.39 -9.69
C ASP A 118 -5.25 -49.65 -10.28
N PRO A 119 -6.27 -48.89 -9.86
CA PRO A 119 -7.10 -48.29 -10.89
C PRO A 119 -7.40 -46.82 -10.60
N GLY A 120 -7.11 -46.00 -11.61
CA GLY A 120 -7.47 -44.60 -11.65
C GLY A 120 -8.97 -44.34 -11.57
N GLY A 121 -9.29 -43.14 -11.09
CA GLY A 121 -10.62 -42.57 -11.10
C GLY A 121 -10.55 -41.10 -11.48
N SER A 122 -10.65 -40.82 -12.78
CA SER A 122 -11.08 -39.52 -13.27
C SER A 122 -12.54 -39.28 -12.86
N GLY A 123 -12.82 -38.16 -12.21
CA GLY A 123 -14.17 -37.76 -11.85
C GLY A 123 -14.33 -36.25 -12.00
N GLY A 124 -14.88 -35.84 -13.14
CA GLY A 124 -15.31 -34.46 -13.35
C GLY A 124 -16.65 -34.14 -12.67
N GLY A 125 -16.90 -32.85 -12.56
CA GLY A 125 -18.25 -32.27 -12.48
C GLY A 125 -18.75 -31.96 -11.07
N SER A 126 -18.87 -30.66 -10.76
CA SER A 126 -20.18 -30.05 -10.52
C SER A 126 -20.01 -28.55 -10.27
N GLY A 127 -20.59 -27.74 -11.15
CA GLY A 127 -20.91 -26.35 -10.80
C GLY A 127 -21.89 -26.37 -9.63
N GLY A 128 -21.51 -25.74 -8.53
CA GLY A 128 -22.35 -25.56 -7.34
C GLY A 128 -22.02 -24.18 -6.79
N GLY A 129 -23.05 -23.40 -6.46
CA GLY A 129 -22.91 -22.04 -5.93
C GLY A 129 -21.82 -21.99 -4.86
N GLY A 130 -20.83 -21.11 -5.06
CA GLY A 130 -19.68 -21.01 -4.18
C GLY A 130 -20.10 -20.82 -2.73
N THR A 131 -19.40 -21.45 -1.80
CA THR A 131 -19.60 -21.20 -0.37
C THR A 131 -19.27 -19.75 -0.07
N ILE A 132 -20.18 -19.05 0.62
CA ILE A 132 -20.02 -17.64 0.98
C ILE A 132 -19.84 -17.55 2.50
N ALA A 133 -18.76 -16.90 2.94
CA ALA A 133 -18.51 -16.61 4.34
C ALA A 133 -19.56 -15.63 4.90
N PRO A 134 -19.79 -15.55 6.23
CA PRO A 134 -20.75 -14.63 6.84
C PRO A 134 -20.56 -13.16 6.43
N CYS A 135 -19.32 -12.79 6.09
CA CYS A 135 -19.00 -11.44 5.68
C CYS A 135 -19.19 -11.14 4.18
N GLY A 136 -19.74 -12.08 3.41
CA GLY A 136 -20.11 -11.94 2.00
C GLY A 136 -19.08 -12.45 0.98
N CYS A 137 -17.92 -12.92 1.45
CA CYS A 137 -16.82 -13.30 0.58
C CYS A 137 -16.89 -14.76 0.09
N PRO A 138 -16.53 -15.06 -1.17
CA PRO A 138 -16.39 -16.42 -1.66
C PRO A 138 -15.25 -17.16 -0.96
N VAL A 139 -15.54 -18.34 -0.43
CA VAL A 139 -14.57 -19.21 0.26
C VAL A 139 -14.71 -20.65 -0.22
N TYR A 140 -13.74 -21.50 0.14
CA TYR A 140 -13.84 -22.93 -0.13
C TYR A 140 -14.90 -23.57 0.76
N SER A 141 -15.61 -24.58 0.23
CA SER A 141 -16.59 -25.37 0.99
C SER A 141 -15.94 -26.22 2.09
N ASP A 142 -14.67 -26.55 1.90
CA ASP A 142 -13.84 -27.22 2.89
C ASP A 142 -13.55 -26.27 4.05
N ASN A 143 -14.09 -26.58 5.23
CA ASN A 143 -13.93 -25.76 6.42
C ASN A 143 -12.49 -25.74 6.96
N ARG A 144 -11.60 -26.59 6.44
CA ARG A 144 -10.17 -26.59 6.76
C ARG A 144 -9.35 -25.65 5.88
N LYS A 145 -9.92 -25.10 4.82
CA LYS A 145 -9.22 -24.16 3.93
C LYS A 145 -9.46 -22.72 4.39
N PRO A 146 -8.42 -21.96 4.80
CA PRO A 146 -8.60 -20.61 5.33
C PRO A 146 -9.22 -19.64 4.33
N GLY A 147 -10.05 -18.73 4.82
CA GLY A 147 -10.62 -17.65 4.02
C GLY A 147 -11.57 -16.76 4.79
N GLY A 148 -11.89 -15.63 4.16
CA GLY A 148 -12.80 -14.65 4.75
C GLY A 148 -12.59 -13.25 4.17
N CYS A 149 -12.59 -12.25 5.04
CA CYS A 149 -12.52 -10.85 4.64
C CYS A 149 -11.74 -9.97 5.62
N ILE A 150 -11.18 -8.89 5.08
CA ILE A 150 -10.54 -7.82 5.83
C ILE A 150 -11.25 -6.52 5.47
N LYS A 151 -11.69 -5.77 6.48
CA LYS A 151 -12.50 -4.57 6.31
C LYS A 151 -11.98 -3.41 7.15
N VAL A 152 -12.19 -2.19 6.68
CA VAL A 152 -11.90 -0.95 7.40
C VAL A 152 -13.16 -0.11 7.55
N LYS A 153 -13.30 0.55 8.70
CA LYS A 153 -14.43 1.42 8.99
C LYS A 153 -14.32 2.72 8.19
N ASP A 154 -15.33 2.97 7.36
CA ASP A 154 -15.55 4.27 6.76
C ASP A 154 -16.63 5.02 7.56
N VAL A 155 -16.21 6.04 8.30
CA VAL A 155 -17.13 6.80 9.16
C VAL A 155 -18.04 7.75 8.38
N GLU A 156 -17.65 8.09 7.14
CA GLU A 156 -18.36 9.04 6.28
C GLU A 156 -19.38 8.34 5.35
N HIS A 157 -19.22 7.04 5.09
CA HIS A 157 -20.24 6.21 4.46
C HIS A 157 -21.15 5.53 5.49
N ASN A 158 -21.96 6.31 6.21
CA ASN A 158 -22.94 5.80 7.19
C ASN A 158 -22.34 4.85 8.24
N ASN A 159 -21.09 5.09 8.66
CA ASN A 159 -20.35 4.19 9.55
C ASN A 159 -20.30 2.73 9.05
N SER A 160 -20.24 2.52 7.74
CA SER A 160 -20.14 1.20 7.13
C SER A 160 -18.69 0.69 7.13
N PHE A 161 -18.53 -0.58 6.76
CA PHE A 161 -17.23 -1.20 6.59
C PHE A 161 -17.03 -1.48 5.10
N GLU A 162 -15.92 -1.01 4.56
CA GLU A 162 -15.47 -1.34 3.20
C GLU A 162 -14.36 -2.39 3.25
N GLY A 163 -14.17 -3.12 2.15
CA GLY A 163 -13.09 -4.09 2.02
C GLY A 163 -11.72 -3.41 1.97
N VAL A 164 -10.71 -4.01 2.60
CA VAL A 164 -9.32 -3.55 2.46
C VAL A 164 -8.71 -4.15 1.20
N LYS A 165 -8.39 -3.30 0.24
CA LYS A 165 -8.03 -3.68 -1.13
C LYS A 165 -6.60 -4.19 -1.24
N VAL A 166 -6.41 -5.34 -1.86
CA VAL A 166 -5.11 -5.86 -2.33
C VAL A 166 -3.98 -5.77 -1.28
N VAL A 167 -4.31 -6.09 -0.03
CA VAL A 167 -3.32 -6.27 1.04
C VAL A 167 -2.90 -7.73 1.11
N LYS A 168 -1.66 -7.94 1.55
CA LYS A 168 -1.12 -9.29 1.68
C LYS A 168 -1.63 -9.96 2.95
N VAL A 169 -2.20 -11.15 2.80
CA VAL A 169 -2.59 -12.02 3.91
C VAL A 169 -1.56 -13.12 4.02
N ILE A 170 -1.05 -13.31 5.24
CA ILE A 170 -0.08 -14.35 5.55
C ILE A 170 -0.69 -15.23 6.63
N THR A 171 -0.75 -16.53 6.39
CA THR A 171 -1.19 -17.50 7.39
C THR A 171 -0.10 -18.52 7.68
N LYS A 172 -0.09 -19.01 8.91
CA LYS A 172 0.76 -20.12 9.34
C LYS A 172 -0.06 -21.13 10.08
N ASP A 173 0.16 -22.40 9.80
CA ASP A 173 -0.23 -23.51 10.66
C ASP A 173 0.96 -24.09 11.43
N THR A 174 2.21 -23.76 11.12
CA THR A 174 3.36 -24.13 11.97
C THR A 174 4.45 -23.06 12.01
N TRP A 175 5.56 -23.34 12.70
CA TRP A 175 6.73 -22.45 12.71
C TRP A 175 7.36 -22.25 11.32
N PHE A 176 7.29 -23.27 10.44
CA PHE A 176 8.01 -23.31 9.16
C PHE A 176 7.13 -23.41 7.93
N THR A 177 5.81 -23.53 8.10
CA THR A 177 4.83 -23.52 7.01
C THR A 177 4.14 -22.17 6.98
N GLU A 178 4.09 -21.56 5.80
CA GLU A 178 3.50 -20.25 5.56
C GLU A 178 2.83 -20.27 4.20
N ASP A 179 1.58 -19.81 4.18
CA ASP A 179 0.86 -19.54 2.93
C ASP A 179 0.59 -18.03 2.84
N GLU A 180 0.64 -17.53 1.62
CA GLU A 180 0.42 -16.13 1.32
C GLU A 180 -0.66 -15.99 0.26
N THR A 181 -1.56 -15.04 0.46
CA THR A 181 -2.56 -14.65 -0.53
C THR A 181 -2.77 -13.14 -0.47
N TRP A 182 -3.68 -12.65 -1.29
CA TRP A 182 -4.03 -11.24 -1.39
C TRP A 182 -5.53 -11.08 -1.21
N THR A 183 -5.94 -9.97 -0.61
CA THR A 183 -7.34 -9.57 -0.71
C THR A 183 -7.65 -9.10 -2.12
N ASP A 184 -8.89 -9.30 -2.55
CA ASP A 184 -9.42 -8.62 -3.74
C ASP A 184 -9.89 -7.18 -3.41
N GLU A 185 -10.51 -6.52 -4.39
CA GLU A 185 -11.07 -5.17 -4.25
C GLU A 185 -12.21 -5.07 -3.21
N ASN A 186 -12.80 -6.20 -2.82
CA ASN A 186 -13.84 -6.29 -1.78
C ASN A 186 -13.29 -6.72 -0.42
N GLY A 187 -11.96 -6.85 -0.29
CA GLY A 187 -11.32 -7.33 0.93
C GLY A 187 -11.41 -8.84 1.12
N CYS A 188 -11.86 -9.60 0.12
CA CYS A 188 -12.03 -11.05 0.21
C CYS A 188 -10.73 -11.80 -0.06
N TRP A 189 -10.48 -12.87 0.69
CA TRP A 189 -9.28 -13.69 0.54
C TRP A 189 -9.56 -15.17 0.85
N LYS A 190 -8.76 -16.06 0.28
CA LYS A 190 -8.78 -17.50 0.56
C LYS A 190 -7.45 -18.16 0.21
N ILE A 191 -7.17 -19.28 0.86
CA ILE A 191 -5.96 -20.11 0.67
C ILE A 191 -6.40 -21.53 0.35
N ASP A 192 -5.76 -22.15 -0.64
CA ASP A 192 -6.18 -23.46 -1.16
C ASP A 192 -5.57 -24.66 -0.42
N ASP A 193 -5.00 -24.41 0.76
CA ASP A 193 -4.33 -25.39 1.61
C ASP A 193 -5.13 -25.70 2.88
N ARG A 194 -5.00 -26.94 3.36
CA ARG A 194 -5.74 -27.43 4.53
C ARG A 194 -4.95 -27.22 5.80
N TYR A 195 -5.58 -26.57 6.76
CA TYR A 195 -5.00 -26.30 8.07
C TYR A 195 -5.54 -27.31 9.09
N TYR A 196 -4.71 -27.61 10.08
CA TYR A 196 -5.01 -28.60 11.11
C TYR A 196 -4.73 -27.99 12.49
N ASN A 197 -5.79 -27.84 13.29
CA ASN A 197 -5.81 -27.22 14.62
C ASN A 197 -5.54 -25.69 14.64
N ASN A 198 -4.30 -25.28 14.83
CA ASN A 198 -3.92 -23.92 15.14
C ASN A 198 -3.55 -23.15 13.88
N MET A 199 -4.03 -21.91 13.83
CA MET A 199 -3.75 -21.02 12.73
C MET A 199 -3.42 -19.63 13.26
N TRP A 200 -2.33 -19.08 12.73
CA TRP A 200 -1.91 -17.71 12.93
C TRP A 200 -2.09 -16.92 11.65
N MET A 201 -2.40 -15.63 11.78
CA MET A 201 -2.65 -14.76 10.64
C MET A 201 -2.01 -13.40 10.84
N TRP A 202 -1.50 -12.85 9.75
CA TRP A 202 -1.07 -11.47 9.64
C TRP A 202 -1.70 -10.80 8.43
N VAL A 203 -1.94 -9.50 8.57
CA VAL A 203 -2.25 -8.60 7.45
C VAL A 203 -1.06 -7.68 7.25
N LYS A 204 -0.54 -7.59 6.03
CA LYS A 204 0.60 -6.72 5.70
C LYS A 204 0.19 -5.71 4.64
N PHE A 205 0.36 -4.43 4.96
CA PHE A 205 0.02 -3.29 4.11
C PHE A 205 1.09 -3.06 3.04
N THR A 206 1.20 -4.01 2.13
CA THR A 206 2.05 -3.97 0.95
C THR A 206 1.25 -4.51 -0.20
N GLY A 207 1.56 -4.08 -1.43
CA GLY A 207 0.87 -4.47 -2.64
C GLY A 207 1.58 -4.01 -3.91
N PRO A 208 0.97 -4.24 -5.08
CA PRO A 208 1.54 -3.90 -6.38
C PRO A 208 1.61 -2.38 -6.61
N VAL A 209 0.65 -1.61 -6.06
CA VAL A 209 0.56 -0.15 -6.26
C VAL A 209 1.14 0.66 -5.11
N CYS A 210 1.17 0.13 -3.88
CA CYS A 210 1.81 0.81 -2.77
C CYS A 210 2.29 -0.14 -1.67
N GLN A 211 3.08 0.39 -0.76
CA GLN A 211 3.27 -0.14 0.57
C GLN A 211 3.12 0.97 1.60
N VAL A 212 2.61 0.64 2.78
CA VAL A 212 2.42 1.59 3.86
C VAL A 212 3.30 1.19 5.05
N ARG A 213 4.19 2.10 5.45
CA ARG A 213 5.06 2.02 6.63
C ARG A 213 4.58 3.02 7.68
N GLY A 214 4.91 2.79 8.94
CA GLY A 214 4.60 3.73 10.01
C GLY A 214 5.08 3.23 11.36
N VAL A 215 5.13 4.14 12.33
CA VAL A 215 5.58 3.85 13.69
C VAL A 215 4.40 3.92 14.63
N LYS A 216 4.27 2.91 15.50
CA LYS A 216 3.27 2.87 16.58
C LYS A 216 3.82 3.67 17.78
N ASN A 217 2.96 4.30 18.59
CA ASN A 217 3.39 4.98 19.81
C ASN A 217 4.09 4.00 20.77
N GLY A 218 5.40 4.15 20.92
CA GLY A 218 6.27 3.26 21.70
C GLY A 218 7.72 3.37 21.22
N PHE A 219 8.61 3.83 22.09
CA PHE A 219 10.02 4.03 21.80
C PHE A 219 10.76 2.67 21.80
N PHE A 220 11.59 2.40 20.78
CA PHE A 220 12.41 1.18 20.52
C PHE A 220 11.71 0.10 19.65
N SER A 221 12.00 -0.11 18.36
CA SER A 221 13.20 0.12 17.54
C SER A 221 12.90 0.95 16.26
N TYR A 222 13.44 2.16 16.24
CA TYR A 222 13.23 3.19 15.22
C TYR A 222 13.78 2.87 13.82
N PHE A 223 14.34 1.68 13.55
CA PHE A 223 14.95 1.36 12.26
C PHE A 223 14.26 0.22 11.52
N ALA A 224 13.77 -0.81 12.23
CA ALA A 224 13.07 -1.93 11.60
C ALA A 224 11.64 -1.54 11.18
N GLN A 225 10.92 -0.80 12.02
CA GLN A 225 9.56 -0.31 11.72
C GLN A 225 9.57 0.79 10.62
N TRP A 226 10.70 1.50 10.47
CA TRP A 226 10.90 2.44 9.39
C TRP A 226 11.28 1.76 8.07
N SER A 227 11.76 0.53 8.05
CA SER A 227 12.23 -0.11 6.81
C SER A 227 11.20 -1.06 6.20
N HIS A 228 10.16 -1.45 6.94
CA HIS A 228 9.23 -2.50 6.51
C HIS A 228 7.78 -2.00 6.50
N PRO A 229 6.95 -2.53 5.57
CA PRO A 229 5.52 -2.28 5.59
C PRO A 229 4.89 -2.71 6.90
N MET A 230 3.89 -1.95 7.35
CA MET A 230 3.14 -2.22 8.56
C MET A 230 2.50 -3.61 8.48
N LYS A 231 2.63 -4.35 9.57
CA LYS A 231 2.13 -5.71 9.74
C LYS A 231 1.25 -5.73 10.99
N ASP A 232 0.09 -6.34 10.85
CA ASP A 232 -0.86 -6.58 11.93
C ASP A 232 -0.93 -8.07 12.21
N TYR A 233 -0.36 -8.51 13.33
CA TYR A 233 -0.46 -9.86 13.84
C TYR A 233 -1.76 -10.04 14.63
N LEU A 234 -2.65 -10.86 14.08
CA LEU A 234 -3.96 -11.13 14.67
C LEU A 234 -3.92 -12.24 15.73
N GLY A 235 -2.74 -12.78 16.02
CA GLY A 235 -2.59 -13.86 16.99
C GLY A 235 -2.92 -15.23 16.41
N LYS A 236 -3.08 -16.18 17.33
CA LYS A 236 -3.69 -17.47 17.08
C LYS A 236 -5.19 -17.28 16.94
N ILE A 237 -5.65 -17.09 15.72
CA ILE A 237 -7.04 -16.71 15.46
C ILE A 237 -8.01 -17.88 15.68
N ARG A 238 -7.58 -19.14 15.49
CA ARG A 238 -8.41 -20.33 15.70
C ARG A 238 -7.60 -21.55 16.15
N LYS A 239 -8.26 -22.45 16.91
CA LYS A 239 -7.76 -23.77 17.32
C LYS A 239 -8.41 -24.95 16.56
N ASN A 240 -9.55 -24.74 15.89
CA ASN A 240 -10.25 -25.76 15.11
C ASN A 240 -11.05 -25.11 13.96
N PRO A 241 -11.41 -25.87 12.92
CA PRO A 241 -12.34 -25.40 11.87
C PRO A 241 -13.68 -24.90 12.45
N PRO A 242 -14.40 -24.03 11.74
CA PRO A 242 -14.10 -23.53 10.38
C PRO A 242 -12.94 -22.53 10.36
N TYR A 243 -12.13 -22.54 9.30
CA TYR A 243 -11.14 -21.48 9.00
C TYR A 243 -11.59 -20.59 7.84
N ASN A 244 -12.75 -20.86 7.24
CA ASN A 244 -13.28 -20.20 6.06
C ASN A 244 -14.34 -19.10 6.37
N ASP A 245 -14.31 -18.54 7.59
CA ASP A 245 -15.26 -17.54 8.10
C ASP A 245 -14.54 -16.46 8.93
N ILE A 246 -13.31 -16.10 8.54
CA ILE A 246 -12.50 -15.11 9.27
C ILE A 246 -12.90 -13.71 8.85
N GLU A 247 -13.25 -12.86 9.82
CA GLU A 247 -13.52 -11.44 9.59
C GLU A 247 -12.57 -10.57 10.42
N VAL A 248 -11.76 -9.77 9.75
CA VAL A 248 -10.87 -8.77 10.36
C VAL A 248 -11.46 -7.39 10.12
N LYS A 249 -11.57 -6.58 11.18
CA LYS A 249 -12.14 -5.24 11.14
C LYS A 249 -11.19 -4.23 11.77
N TYR A 250 -10.78 -3.25 10.98
CA TYR A 250 -10.10 -2.06 11.46
C TYR A 250 -11.13 -0.97 11.76
N ASP A 251 -11.52 -0.87 13.03
CA ASP A 251 -12.47 0.16 13.49
C ASP A 251 -11.77 1.49 13.78
N ILE A 252 -12.57 2.55 13.97
CA ILE A 252 -12.05 3.86 14.35
C ILE A 252 -11.35 3.77 15.70
N TRP A 253 -10.21 4.43 15.78
CA TRP A 253 -9.32 4.39 16.93
C TRP A 253 -9.80 5.33 18.04
N GLN A 254 -9.39 5.06 19.28
CA GLN A 254 -9.64 5.95 20.43
C GLN A 254 -8.36 6.72 20.81
N ASN A 255 -7.24 6.00 20.91
CA ASN A 255 -5.96 6.55 21.34
C ASN A 255 -5.04 6.81 20.14
N LYS A 256 -4.56 8.05 20.00
CA LYS A 256 -3.63 8.45 18.94
C LYS A 256 -2.33 7.63 19.03
N GLY A 257 -1.85 7.17 17.88
CA GLY A 257 -0.66 6.35 17.72
C GLY A 257 -0.77 4.90 18.20
N SER A 258 -1.92 4.50 18.73
CA SER A 258 -2.17 3.09 19.09
C SER A 258 -2.15 2.18 17.86
N GLN A 259 -2.06 0.86 18.09
CA GLN A 259 -2.15 -0.12 17.00
C GLN A 259 -3.44 0.06 16.17
N ALA A 260 -4.57 0.27 16.84
CA ALA A 260 -5.84 0.55 16.18
C ALA A 260 -5.77 1.80 15.30
N HIS A 261 -5.12 2.87 15.77
CA HIS A 261 -4.93 4.08 14.96
C HIS A 261 -4.13 3.79 13.69
N MET A 262 -2.98 3.15 13.86
CA MET A 262 -2.05 2.93 12.75
C MET A 262 -2.59 1.91 11.75
N HIS A 263 -3.27 0.85 12.19
CA HIS A 263 -3.86 -0.15 11.30
C HIS A 263 -5.09 0.39 10.55
N TRP A 264 -5.97 1.15 11.22
CA TRP A 264 -7.08 1.85 10.56
C TRP A 264 -6.54 2.85 9.52
N ALA A 265 -5.56 3.65 9.90
CA ALA A 265 -4.96 4.63 9.00
C ALA A 265 -4.27 3.96 7.79
N ALA A 266 -3.49 2.90 8.02
CA ALA A 266 -2.82 2.17 6.94
C ALA A 266 -3.83 1.54 5.97
N ALA A 267 -4.93 0.99 6.46
CA ALA A 267 -6.00 0.44 5.64
C ALA A 267 -6.69 1.53 4.81
N THR A 268 -7.04 2.67 5.42
CA THR A 268 -7.67 3.80 4.73
C THR A 268 -6.76 4.42 3.67
N VAL A 269 -5.48 4.65 3.98
CA VAL A 269 -4.47 5.17 3.04
C VAL A 269 -4.26 4.19 1.89
N ASN A 270 -4.14 2.89 2.17
CA ASN A 270 -4.01 1.86 1.14
C ASN A 270 -5.22 1.88 0.19
N ASN A 271 -6.45 1.87 0.72
CA ASN A 271 -7.66 1.95 -0.08
C ASN A 271 -7.70 3.21 -0.95
N ALA A 272 -7.35 4.38 -0.38
CA ALA A 272 -7.30 5.63 -1.12
C ALA A 272 -6.30 5.60 -2.30
N VAL A 273 -5.14 4.94 -2.16
CA VAL A 273 -4.23 4.80 -3.31
C VAL A 273 -4.83 3.91 -4.41
N HIS A 274 -5.50 2.81 -4.04
CA HIS A 274 -6.22 1.96 -5.00
C HIS A 274 -7.38 2.71 -5.70
N ASP A 275 -8.13 3.49 -4.94
CA ASP A 275 -9.20 4.35 -5.44
C ASP A 275 -8.63 5.41 -6.40
N PHE A 276 -7.53 6.05 -6.05
CA PHE A 276 -6.83 7.01 -6.90
C PHE A 276 -6.46 6.40 -8.25
N HIS A 277 -5.87 5.20 -8.28
CA HIS A 277 -5.51 4.53 -9.54
C HIS A 277 -6.73 4.32 -10.44
N SER A 278 -7.87 3.94 -9.84
CA SER A 278 -9.13 3.75 -10.57
C SER A 278 -9.67 5.08 -11.11
N TYR A 279 -9.73 6.13 -10.28
CA TYR A 279 -10.21 7.45 -10.68
C TYR A 279 -9.29 8.15 -11.68
N ALA A 280 -7.97 7.99 -11.54
CA ALA A 280 -6.98 8.52 -12.46
C ALA A 280 -7.15 7.94 -13.87
N GLY A 281 -7.35 6.61 -13.95
CA GLY A 281 -7.67 5.94 -15.21
C GLY A 281 -8.97 6.45 -15.85
N GLN A 282 -9.99 6.75 -15.05
CA GLN A 282 -11.27 7.29 -15.53
C GLN A 282 -11.16 8.75 -15.99
N GLU A 283 -10.36 9.59 -15.32
CA GLU A 283 -10.14 11.00 -15.68
C GLU A 283 -9.05 11.19 -16.74
N GLY A 284 -8.41 10.11 -17.19
CA GLY A 284 -7.37 10.16 -18.22
C GLY A 284 -6.10 10.89 -17.76
N ILE A 285 -5.76 10.79 -16.46
CA ILE A 285 -4.50 11.29 -15.89
C ILE A 285 -3.56 10.12 -15.58
N ALA A 286 -2.28 10.41 -15.38
CA ALA A 286 -1.30 9.33 -15.15
C ALA A 286 -1.57 8.64 -13.82
N THR A 287 -1.46 7.31 -13.79
CA THR A 287 -1.37 6.59 -12.51
C THR A 287 0.06 6.70 -11.99
N PRO A 288 0.25 6.92 -10.68
CA PRO A 288 1.58 6.94 -10.09
C PRO A 288 2.25 5.55 -10.19
N PRO A 289 3.58 5.48 -10.03
CA PRO A 289 4.27 4.19 -9.93
C PRO A 289 3.98 3.57 -8.56
N ARG A 290 4.62 2.44 -8.24
CA ARG A 290 4.46 1.82 -6.92
C ARG A 290 5.00 2.74 -5.81
N LEU A 291 4.14 3.19 -4.90
CA LEU A 291 4.51 4.17 -3.88
C LEU A 291 5.01 3.51 -2.58
N ASP A 292 6.10 4.02 -2.02
CA ASP A 292 6.49 3.78 -0.63
C ASP A 292 5.94 4.91 0.27
N ILE A 293 4.96 4.59 1.10
CA ILE A 293 4.22 5.59 1.89
C ILE A 293 4.58 5.46 3.36
N PHE A 294 4.82 6.59 4.03
CA PHE A 294 5.02 6.65 5.47
C PHE A 294 3.90 7.41 6.17
N VAL A 295 3.18 6.74 7.08
CA VAL A 295 2.11 7.39 7.86
C VAL A 295 2.65 8.02 9.14
N LEU A 296 2.25 9.28 9.38
CA LEU A 296 2.69 10.12 10.49
C LEU A 296 1.55 10.33 11.49
N GLU A 297 1.66 9.71 12.66
CA GLU A 297 0.56 9.63 13.64
C GLU A 297 0.12 10.96 14.25
N ASP A 298 0.99 11.98 14.26
CA ASP A 298 0.76 13.26 14.92
C ASP A 298 0.41 14.40 13.96
N ARG A 299 0.41 14.12 12.65
CA ARG A 299 0.19 15.12 11.58
C ARG A 299 -1.17 14.97 10.92
N GLN A 300 -1.62 16.06 10.32
CA GLN A 300 -2.84 16.16 9.49
C GLN A 300 -2.53 16.72 8.09
N TYR A 301 -1.27 16.69 7.70
CA TYR A 301 -0.77 17.17 6.41
C TYR A 301 0.18 16.11 5.85
N GLY A 302 0.41 16.18 4.54
CA GLY A 302 1.27 15.24 3.83
C GLY A 302 2.47 15.93 3.19
N SER A 303 3.26 15.13 2.50
CA SER A 303 4.29 15.60 1.57
C SER A 303 4.62 14.52 0.55
N THR A 304 5.04 14.95 -0.64
CA THR A 304 5.40 14.04 -1.74
C THR A 304 6.84 14.28 -2.19
N LEU A 305 7.74 13.37 -1.83
CA LEU A 305 9.17 13.45 -2.16
C LEU A 305 9.55 12.64 -3.40
N MET A 306 8.82 11.57 -3.71
CA MET A 306 9.15 10.61 -4.77
C MET A 306 10.60 10.07 -4.66
N ALA A 307 11.07 9.88 -3.42
CA ALA A 307 12.48 9.63 -3.12
C ALA A 307 13.07 8.39 -3.83
N ASN A 308 12.26 7.35 -4.08
CA ASN A 308 12.72 6.14 -4.78
C ASN A 308 12.94 6.36 -6.29
N TYR A 309 12.42 7.46 -6.83
CA TYR A 309 12.37 7.74 -8.27
C TYR A 309 13.28 8.90 -8.71
N ILE A 310 13.98 9.54 -7.79
CA ILE A 310 14.88 10.65 -8.09
C ILE A 310 16.35 10.17 -8.02
N PRO A 311 17.01 9.95 -9.18
CA PRO A 311 18.37 9.43 -9.21
C PRO A 311 19.37 10.44 -8.62
N GLY A 312 20.15 10.00 -7.63
CA GLY A 312 21.06 10.87 -6.88
C GLY A 312 20.36 11.88 -5.95
N GLY A 313 19.05 11.67 -5.72
CA GLY A 313 18.09 12.64 -5.22
C GLY A 313 18.39 13.23 -3.85
N LEU A 314 18.10 14.53 -3.75
CA LEU A 314 18.01 15.28 -2.50
C LEU A 314 19.36 15.45 -1.75
N GLN A 315 20.47 15.49 -2.50
CA GLN A 315 21.83 15.75 -1.97
C GLN A 315 21.91 17.02 -1.12
N SER A 316 21.11 18.06 -1.41
CA SER A 316 20.98 19.27 -0.61
C SER A 316 19.97 19.12 0.54
N PHE A 317 18.79 18.54 0.29
CA PHE A 317 17.70 18.39 1.28
C PHE A 317 18.11 17.56 2.51
N ILE A 318 18.92 16.51 2.34
CA ILE A 318 19.28 15.58 3.42
C ILE A 318 20.79 15.35 3.58
N GLY A 319 21.56 15.60 2.53
CA GLY A 319 22.96 15.18 2.45
C GLY A 319 23.88 15.80 3.51
N ALA A 320 23.50 16.95 4.07
CA ALA A 320 24.25 17.61 5.14
C ALA A 320 23.94 17.06 6.54
N PHE A 321 22.80 16.39 6.76
CA PHE A 321 22.31 16.04 8.10
C PHE A 321 21.99 14.55 8.31
N LEU A 322 21.74 13.75 7.24
CA LEU A 322 21.56 12.30 7.39
C LEU A 322 22.63 11.49 6.60
N PRO A 323 23.11 10.38 7.20
CA PRO A 323 24.00 9.44 6.52
C PRO A 323 23.41 8.92 5.21
N SER A 324 24.28 8.58 4.23
CA SER A 324 23.88 8.05 2.92
C SER A 324 22.98 6.81 2.97
N TRP A 325 23.07 6.00 4.03
CA TRP A 325 22.24 4.83 4.24
C TRP A 325 20.81 5.15 4.71
N ALA A 326 20.61 6.24 5.47
CA ALA A 326 19.28 6.67 5.94
C ALA A 326 18.42 7.27 4.81
N ARG A 327 19.06 7.66 3.70
CA ARG A 327 18.40 8.15 2.48
C ARG A 327 17.54 7.09 1.79
N ARG A 328 17.86 5.80 1.99
CA ARG A 328 17.07 4.66 1.49
C ARG A 328 15.76 4.43 2.27
N LEU A 329 15.56 5.16 3.36
CA LEU A 329 14.36 5.06 4.21
C LEU A 329 13.35 6.18 3.95
N LEU A 330 13.70 7.13 3.08
CA LEU A 330 12.81 8.21 2.69
C LEU A 330 11.64 7.66 1.90
N PRO A 331 10.41 7.99 2.28
CA PRO A 331 9.25 7.57 1.53
C PRO A 331 9.12 8.37 0.24
N ASP A 332 8.31 7.85 -0.68
CA ASP A 332 7.79 8.62 -1.81
C ASP A 332 6.74 9.61 -1.32
N LEU A 333 5.84 9.20 -0.41
CA LEU A 333 4.82 10.03 0.22
C LEU A 333 4.86 9.92 1.74
N SER A 334 4.68 11.03 2.44
CA SER A 334 4.36 11.05 3.86
C SER A 334 2.92 11.49 4.05
N ILE A 335 2.12 10.74 4.80
CA ILE A 335 0.70 11.06 5.04
C ILE A 335 0.47 11.26 6.53
N GLY A 336 0.01 12.44 6.94
CA GLY A 336 -0.49 12.68 8.29
C GLY A 336 -1.79 11.93 8.54
N VAL A 337 -1.88 11.15 9.61
CA VAL A 337 -3.03 10.26 9.85
C VAL A 337 -3.86 10.61 11.07
N ASN A 338 -3.60 11.75 11.72
CA ASN A 338 -4.34 12.22 12.89
C ASN A 338 -5.76 12.74 12.53
N PHE A 339 -6.56 11.90 11.87
CA PHE A 339 -7.92 12.17 11.45
C PHE A 339 -8.90 11.21 12.11
N LYS A 340 -10.08 11.72 12.44
CA LYS A 340 -11.24 10.91 12.83
C LYS A 340 -12.23 10.70 11.69
N ASN A 341 -12.06 11.45 10.60
CA ASN A 341 -12.92 11.45 9.42
C ASN A 341 -12.23 10.69 8.29
N SER A 342 -12.92 9.72 7.71
CA SER A 342 -12.38 8.89 6.62
C SER A 342 -12.17 9.71 5.35
N ASP A 343 -13.10 10.61 5.03
CA ASP A 343 -13.05 11.47 3.85
C ASP A 343 -11.83 12.38 3.85
N ARG A 344 -11.49 13.02 4.97
CA ARG A 344 -10.31 13.90 5.09
C ARG A 344 -9.01 13.14 4.95
N LEU A 345 -8.93 11.92 5.49
CA LEU A 345 -7.74 11.07 5.32
C LEU A 345 -7.61 10.59 3.87
N LYS A 346 -8.72 10.19 3.23
CA LYS A 346 -8.71 9.80 1.81
C LYS A 346 -8.37 11.00 0.92
N GLU A 347 -8.96 12.18 1.16
CA GLU A 347 -8.67 13.39 0.39
C GLU A 347 -7.20 13.80 0.49
N LEU A 348 -6.62 13.84 1.69
CA LEU A 348 -5.19 14.11 1.83
C LEU A 348 -4.36 13.07 1.07
N THR A 349 -4.75 11.81 1.14
CA THR A 349 -4.06 10.75 0.39
C THR A 349 -4.21 10.95 -1.12
N TYR A 350 -5.39 11.35 -1.62
CA TYR A 350 -5.60 11.67 -3.03
C TYR A 350 -4.78 12.88 -3.47
N HIS A 351 -4.68 13.93 -2.65
CA HIS A 351 -3.86 15.12 -2.88
C HIS A 351 -2.39 14.75 -3.07
N GLU A 352 -1.80 14.03 -2.11
CA GLU A 352 -0.41 13.60 -2.19
C GLU A 352 -0.17 12.61 -3.34
N THR A 353 -1.15 11.76 -3.64
CA THR A 353 -1.07 10.84 -4.78
C THR A 353 -1.18 11.60 -6.12
N ALA A 354 -1.87 12.74 -6.16
CA ALA A 354 -1.94 13.62 -7.33
C ALA A 354 -0.59 14.27 -7.65
N HIS A 355 0.18 14.62 -6.63
CA HIS A 355 1.58 15.03 -6.79
C HIS A 355 2.42 13.91 -7.43
N ALA A 356 2.27 12.66 -6.98
CA ALA A 356 2.95 11.52 -7.58
C ALA A 356 2.51 11.24 -9.03
N SER A 357 1.24 11.46 -9.35
CA SER A 357 0.72 11.42 -10.73
C SER A 357 1.36 12.51 -11.60
N HIS A 358 1.44 13.74 -11.09
CA HIS A 358 2.10 14.86 -11.77
C HIS A 358 3.60 14.59 -11.98
N PHE A 359 4.28 13.97 -11.02
CA PHE A 359 5.68 13.53 -11.16
C PHE A 359 5.88 12.62 -12.38
N VAL A 360 4.97 11.66 -12.63
CA VAL A 360 5.06 10.76 -13.80
C VAL A 360 5.02 11.56 -15.11
N LYS A 361 4.27 12.66 -15.16
CA LYS A 361 4.10 13.51 -16.34
C LYS A 361 5.24 14.52 -16.51
N ALA A 362 5.64 15.19 -15.43
CA ALA A 362 6.62 16.28 -15.46
C ALA A 362 8.07 15.78 -15.35
N GLY A 363 8.28 14.62 -14.74
CA GLY A 363 9.57 13.95 -14.62
C GLY A 363 10.45 14.45 -13.47
N PRO A 364 11.57 13.75 -13.20
CA PRO A 364 12.35 13.94 -11.97
C PRO A 364 12.94 15.35 -11.80
N GLN A 365 13.37 16.01 -12.88
CA GLN A 365 13.99 17.34 -12.77
C GLN A 365 12.99 18.40 -12.33
N PHE A 366 11.74 18.34 -12.81
CA PHE A 366 10.69 19.23 -12.36
C PHE A 366 10.47 19.08 -10.85
N TRP A 367 10.45 17.84 -10.37
CA TRP A 367 10.24 17.55 -8.95
C TRP A 367 11.40 18.01 -8.07
N ILE A 368 12.65 17.86 -8.55
CA ILE A 368 13.83 18.41 -7.88
C ILE A 368 13.68 19.92 -7.71
N ASP A 369 13.28 20.63 -8.75
CA ASP A 369 13.13 22.09 -8.70
C ASP A 369 11.98 22.51 -7.75
N LEU A 370 10.89 21.74 -7.71
CA LEU A 370 9.76 21.96 -6.79
C LEU A 370 10.21 21.83 -5.33
N VAL A 371 10.83 20.69 -4.98
CA VAL A 371 11.28 20.44 -3.60
C VAL A 371 12.33 21.47 -3.15
N GLN A 372 13.23 21.89 -4.04
CA GLN A 372 14.20 22.96 -3.74
C GLN A 372 13.52 24.31 -3.47
N THR A 373 12.41 24.59 -4.16
CA THR A 373 11.65 25.83 -3.96
C THR A 373 10.96 25.82 -2.59
N GLU A 374 10.34 24.71 -2.20
CA GLU A 374 9.74 24.53 -0.89
C GLU A 374 10.78 24.60 0.24
N GLU A 375 11.96 23.99 0.04
CA GLU A 375 13.09 24.03 0.98
C GLU A 375 13.56 25.46 1.23
N ASN A 376 13.73 26.25 0.17
CA ASN A 376 14.11 27.66 0.29
C ASN A 376 13.08 28.42 1.15
N GLY A 377 11.80 28.14 0.93
CA GLY A 377 10.71 28.66 1.74
C GLY A 377 10.85 28.36 3.23
N ILE A 378 11.14 27.09 3.55
CA ILE A 378 11.31 26.63 4.93
C ILE A 378 12.55 27.27 5.58
N LEU A 379 13.70 27.22 4.91
CA LEU A 379 14.99 27.61 5.50
C LEU A 379 15.19 29.13 5.58
N PHE A 380 14.71 29.86 4.58
CA PHE A 380 15.06 31.27 4.39
C PHE A 380 13.87 32.22 4.39
N HIS A 381 12.62 31.70 4.36
CA HIS A 381 11.40 32.50 4.31
C HIS A 381 10.41 32.16 5.43
N GLY A 382 10.92 32.01 6.66
CA GLY A 382 10.10 31.92 7.86
C GLY A 382 9.40 30.58 8.07
N GLY A 383 9.90 29.50 7.45
CA GLY A 383 9.30 28.18 7.59
C GLY A 383 8.15 27.92 6.62
N ASN A 384 7.91 28.80 5.65
CA ASN A 384 6.79 28.68 4.72
C ASN A 384 7.22 28.02 3.40
N PRO A 385 6.93 26.73 3.15
CA PRO A 385 7.27 26.09 1.87
C PRO A 385 6.56 26.75 0.68
N TYR A 386 5.46 27.45 0.93
CA TYR A 386 4.63 28.13 -0.06
C TYR A 386 5.05 29.60 -0.28
N HIS A 387 6.24 30.03 0.14
CA HIS A 387 6.63 31.45 0.06
C HIS A 387 6.60 32.08 -1.36
N GLN A 388 6.60 31.29 -2.44
CA GLN A 388 6.64 31.77 -3.83
C GLN A 388 5.30 31.66 -4.53
N ALA A 389 4.47 32.69 -4.37
CA ALA A 389 3.28 32.88 -5.21
C ALA A 389 3.65 33.03 -6.69
N GLY A 390 2.84 32.43 -7.57
CA GLY A 390 2.97 32.41 -9.02
C GLY A 390 4.01 31.43 -9.57
N GLY A 391 4.57 30.56 -8.73
CA GLY A 391 5.70 29.69 -9.06
C GLY A 391 5.32 28.23 -9.37
N ILE A 392 6.34 27.37 -9.26
CA ILE A 392 6.22 25.92 -9.47
C ILE A 392 5.40 25.25 -8.37
N VAL A 393 5.45 25.78 -7.14
CA VAL A 393 4.68 25.33 -5.98
C VAL A 393 3.20 25.54 -6.25
N ASP A 394 2.80 26.76 -6.62
CA ASP A 394 1.41 27.11 -6.93
C ASP A 394 0.73 26.17 -7.92
N ILE A 395 1.33 25.95 -9.08
CA ILE A 395 0.73 25.08 -10.11
C ILE A 395 0.66 23.62 -9.65
N SER A 396 1.61 23.19 -8.82
CA SER A 396 1.67 21.82 -8.32
C SER A 396 0.62 21.58 -7.23
N GLU A 397 0.50 22.50 -6.28
CA GLU A 397 -0.50 22.45 -5.20
C GLU A 397 -1.92 22.67 -5.74
N ALA A 398 -2.14 23.66 -6.61
CA ALA A 398 -3.46 23.89 -7.18
C ALA A 398 -3.99 22.67 -7.93
N TRP A 399 -3.12 21.97 -8.67
CA TRP A 399 -3.47 20.71 -9.32
C TRP A 399 -3.78 19.61 -8.30
N ALA A 400 -2.94 19.44 -7.29
CA ALA A 400 -3.13 18.41 -6.28
C ALA A 400 -4.42 18.60 -5.47
N TYR A 401 -4.73 19.85 -5.07
CA TYR A 401 -5.98 20.17 -4.40
C TYR A 401 -7.20 19.90 -5.29
N HIS A 402 -7.15 20.30 -6.57
CA HIS A 402 -8.24 20.00 -7.50
C HIS A 402 -8.51 18.50 -7.59
N VAL A 403 -7.47 17.69 -7.80
CA VAL A 403 -7.62 16.23 -7.91
C VAL A 403 -8.05 15.62 -6.57
N GLY A 404 -7.48 16.08 -5.46
CA GLY A 404 -7.84 15.66 -4.11
C GLY A 404 -9.33 15.84 -3.83
N TRP A 405 -9.86 17.04 -4.04
CA TRP A 405 -11.28 17.33 -3.84
C TRP A 405 -12.17 16.63 -4.87
N LEU A 406 -11.77 16.57 -6.14
CA LEU A 406 -12.53 15.86 -7.18
C LEU A 406 -12.69 14.37 -6.84
N PHE A 407 -11.63 13.72 -6.37
CA PHE A 407 -11.68 12.29 -6.05
C PHE A 407 -12.37 12.04 -4.71
N ALA A 408 -12.22 12.95 -3.76
CA ALA A 408 -12.97 12.92 -2.52
C ALA A 408 -14.48 13.10 -2.77
N ASP A 409 -14.89 14.00 -3.66
CA ASP A 409 -16.30 14.19 -4.04
C ASP A 409 -16.88 12.98 -4.78
N LYS A 410 -16.11 12.40 -5.72
CA LYS A 410 -16.52 11.16 -6.39
C LYS A 410 -16.72 10.00 -5.42
N HIS A 411 -15.85 9.88 -4.43
CA HIS A 411 -15.90 8.80 -3.45
C HIS A 411 -17.00 9.04 -2.41
N TYR A 412 -17.13 10.28 -1.97
CA TYR A 412 -18.13 10.75 -1.03
C TYR A 412 -18.96 11.81 -1.75
N PRO A 413 -20.10 11.49 -2.39
CA PRO A 413 -20.93 12.51 -3.06
C PRO A 413 -21.98 13.14 -2.13
N ASP A 414 -22.30 12.52 -0.98
CA ASP A 414 -23.32 13.02 -0.05
C ASP A 414 -22.85 14.29 0.69
N PRO A 415 -23.52 15.46 0.53
CA PRO A 415 -23.09 16.71 1.12
C PRO A 415 -23.26 16.79 2.65
N SER A 416 -23.85 15.79 3.30
CA SER A 416 -24.06 15.73 4.77
C SER A 416 -22.86 15.18 5.56
N ARG A 417 -21.74 14.91 4.88
CA ARG A 417 -20.47 14.43 5.43
C ARG A 417 -19.64 15.53 6.11
N SER A 418 -18.48 15.17 6.68
CA SER A 418 -17.62 16.10 7.43
C SER A 418 -17.14 17.30 6.61
N ASP A 419 -16.82 17.09 5.33
CA ASP A 419 -16.48 18.14 4.38
C ASP A 419 -17.28 18.01 3.07
N ASN A 420 -17.92 19.10 2.63
CA ASN A 420 -18.51 19.15 1.31
C ASN A 420 -17.41 19.47 0.26
N TRP A 421 -17.03 18.47 -0.54
CA TRP A 421 -15.90 18.52 -1.47
C TRP A 421 -16.26 19.27 -2.76
N ASP A 422 -17.46 19.05 -3.30
CA ASP A 422 -18.06 19.87 -4.37
C ASP A 422 -18.06 21.36 -3.98
N TRP A 423 -18.52 21.68 -2.76
CA TRP A 423 -18.47 23.05 -2.25
C TRP A 423 -17.04 23.62 -2.20
N LYS A 424 -16.03 22.80 -1.88
CA LYS A 424 -14.63 23.26 -1.88
C LYS A 424 -14.13 23.50 -3.30
N LEU A 425 -14.44 22.63 -4.25
CA LEU A 425 -14.11 22.82 -5.67
C LEU A 425 -14.66 24.16 -6.18
N GLU A 426 -15.93 24.43 -5.88
CA GLU A 426 -16.68 25.60 -6.35
C GLU A 426 -16.33 26.90 -5.62
N ARG A 427 -16.03 26.84 -4.32
CA ARG A 427 -15.91 28.06 -3.49
C ARG A 427 -14.52 28.37 -3.03
N PHE A 428 -13.59 27.43 -3.11
CA PHE A 428 -12.28 27.64 -2.52
C PHE A 428 -11.30 28.09 -3.60
N ARG A 429 -11.05 29.39 -3.61
CA ARG A 429 -10.18 30.04 -4.59
C ARG A 429 -8.78 29.46 -4.48
N ASN A 430 -8.04 29.70 -3.41
CA ASN A 430 -6.64 29.27 -3.25
C ASN A 430 -6.37 28.64 -1.88
N HIS A 431 -5.42 27.71 -1.81
CA HIS A 431 -4.94 27.10 -0.55
C HIS A 431 -4.16 28.09 0.31
N GLU A 432 -3.44 29.01 -0.31
CA GLU A 432 -2.73 30.09 0.36
C GLU A 432 -2.97 31.42 -0.35
N ASN A 433 -3.00 32.50 0.41
CA ASN A 433 -3.30 33.82 -0.14
C ASN A 433 -2.27 34.24 -1.20
N GLY A 434 -2.77 34.61 -2.39
CA GLY A 434 -1.93 34.97 -3.54
C GLY A 434 -1.50 33.79 -4.41
N HIS A 435 -1.80 32.55 -4.01
CA HIS A 435 -1.46 31.37 -4.79
C HIS A 435 -2.45 31.13 -5.94
N MET A 436 -2.01 30.35 -6.93
CA MET A 436 -2.88 29.87 -7.99
C MET A 436 -4.17 29.27 -7.41
N PRO A 437 -5.33 29.67 -7.95
CA PRO A 437 -6.57 29.11 -7.51
C PRO A 437 -6.66 27.60 -7.74
N CYS A 438 -7.05 26.83 -6.73
CA CYS A 438 -7.32 25.40 -6.84
C CYS A 438 -8.62 25.14 -7.61
N GLY A 439 -9.62 26.03 -7.47
CA GLY A 439 -10.91 25.96 -8.17
C GLY A 439 -10.80 26.11 -9.69
N VAL A 440 -9.77 26.80 -10.22
CA VAL A 440 -9.67 27.08 -11.67
C VAL A 440 -9.73 25.84 -12.56
N PHE A 441 -9.26 24.68 -12.09
CA PHE A 441 -9.37 23.44 -12.86
C PHE A 441 -10.81 22.88 -12.88
N HIS A 442 -11.61 23.18 -11.86
CA HIS A 442 -13.03 22.86 -11.81
C HIS A 442 -13.81 23.75 -12.79
N ASP A 443 -13.58 25.06 -12.77
CA ASP A 443 -14.24 26.06 -13.64
C ASP A 443 -13.96 25.83 -15.13
N LEU A 444 -12.82 25.21 -15.45
CA LEU A 444 -12.53 24.82 -16.83
C LEU A 444 -13.45 23.67 -17.30
N LYS A 445 -14.04 22.90 -16.39
CA LYS A 445 -14.77 21.65 -16.66
C LYS A 445 -16.28 21.78 -16.54
N ASP A 446 -16.73 22.48 -15.51
CA ASP A 446 -18.14 22.60 -15.16
C ASP A 446 -18.89 23.57 -16.10
N ASN A 447 -20.15 23.84 -15.78
CA ASN A 447 -21.01 24.72 -16.57
C ASN A 447 -21.83 25.59 -15.63
N ILE A 448 -21.40 26.84 -15.47
CA ILE A 448 -22.10 27.84 -14.68
C ILE A 448 -23.12 28.59 -15.57
N PRO A 449 -24.44 28.42 -15.36
CA PRO A 449 -25.48 28.89 -16.30
C PRO A 449 -25.48 30.40 -16.61
N ASN A 450 -24.91 31.22 -15.72
CA ASN A 450 -24.82 32.68 -15.88
C ASN A 450 -23.37 33.18 -16.01
N GLY A 451 -22.41 32.26 -16.07
CA GLY A 451 -20.98 32.49 -16.08
C GLY A 451 -20.42 33.40 -15.00
N ILE A 452 -21.08 33.40 -13.84
CA ILE A 452 -20.69 34.17 -12.66
C ILE A 452 -20.87 33.26 -11.46
N GLU A 453 -19.78 33.08 -10.72
CA GLU A 453 -19.74 32.33 -9.48
C GLU A 453 -19.16 33.18 -8.34
N SER A 454 -19.31 32.69 -7.11
CA SER A 454 -18.86 33.38 -5.91
C SER A 454 -17.91 32.49 -5.12
N THR A 455 -16.63 32.84 -5.13
CA THR A 455 -15.54 32.11 -4.47
C THR A 455 -15.04 32.85 -3.23
N ARG A 456 -14.19 32.19 -2.45
CA ARG A 456 -13.62 32.66 -1.19
C ARG A 456 -12.18 32.13 -1.07
N ASP A 457 -11.29 32.97 -0.54
CA ASP A 457 -9.95 32.53 -0.15
C ASP A 457 -9.98 31.68 1.14
N ALA A 458 -8.98 30.82 1.35
CA ALA A 458 -8.86 29.94 2.53
C ALA A 458 -8.96 30.63 3.90
N CYS A 459 -8.70 31.93 3.96
CA CYS A 459 -8.63 32.69 5.20
C CYS A 459 -10.01 32.91 5.86
N SER A 460 -10.03 32.87 7.19
CA SER A 460 -11.20 33.21 8.00
C SER A 460 -11.46 34.72 7.93
N GLY A 461 -12.59 35.12 7.32
CA GLY A 461 -13.00 36.52 7.19
C GLY A 461 -12.65 37.18 5.86
N CYS A 462 -12.09 36.43 4.91
CA CYS A 462 -11.87 36.92 3.55
C CYS A 462 -13.21 37.07 2.81
N GLY A 463 -13.31 38.14 2.02
CA GLY A 463 -14.52 38.50 1.30
C GLY A 463 -14.86 37.47 0.22
N TYR A 464 -16.09 37.54 -0.28
CA TYR A 464 -16.47 36.80 -1.49
C TYR A 464 -15.90 37.51 -2.71
N TYR A 465 -15.34 36.73 -3.62
CA TYR A 465 -14.83 37.17 -4.91
C TYR A 465 -15.78 36.70 -6.01
N VAL A 466 -15.99 37.55 -7.01
CA VAL A 466 -16.82 37.23 -8.15
C VAL A 466 -15.91 36.74 -9.26
N ILE A 467 -16.04 35.47 -9.64
CA ILE A 467 -15.28 34.88 -10.74
C ILE A 467 -16.18 34.86 -11.98
N SER A 468 -15.57 35.18 -13.12
CA SER A 468 -16.24 35.25 -14.40
C SER A 468 -16.01 33.96 -15.17
N ASP A 469 -16.72 32.91 -14.80
CA ASP A 469 -16.57 31.60 -15.41
C ASP A 469 -17.47 31.39 -16.64
N TRP A 470 -16.95 31.72 -17.82
CA TRP A 470 -17.62 31.41 -19.10
C TRP A 470 -16.94 30.26 -19.85
N VAL A 471 -16.15 29.48 -19.12
CA VAL A 471 -15.42 28.35 -19.67
C VAL A 471 -16.15 27.07 -19.26
N GLN A 472 -16.13 26.07 -20.13
CA GLN A 472 -16.80 24.79 -19.87
C GLN A 472 -16.24 23.73 -20.83
N ASP A 473 -16.61 22.48 -20.57
CA ASP A 473 -16.38 21.33 -21.44
C ASP A 473 -14.91 20.90 -21.61
N TYR A 474 -13.98 21.36 -20.75
CA TYR A 474 -12.64 20.79 -20.72
C TYR A 474 -12.55 19.60 -19.76
N THR A 475 -11.80 18.60 -20.18
CA THR A 475 -11.59 17.38 -19.41
C THR A 475 -10.36 17.50 -18.51
N THR A 476 -10.37 16.77 -17.40
CA THR A 476 -9.21 16.64 -16.50
C THR A 476 -7.98 16.11 -17.26
N SER A 477 -8.17 15.21 -18.24
CA SER A 477 -7.10 14.75 -19.14
C SER A 477 -6.48 15.88 -19.99
N GLN A 478 -7.30 16.79 -20.55
CA GLN A 478 -6.79 17.94 -21.31
C GLN A 478 -5.94 18.85 -20.43
N MET A 479 -6.40 19.16 -19.21
CA MET A 479 -5.63 19.98 -18.27
C MET A 479 -4.33 19.30 -17.87
N PHE A 480 -4.39 18.02 -17.50
CA PHE A 480 -3.22 17.22 -17.14
C PHE A 480 -2.20 17.10 -18.28
N SER A 481 -2.66 17.08 -19.54
CA SER A 481 -1.78 17.00 -20.71
C SER A 481 -0.75 18.14 -20.76
N LEU A 482 -1.08 19.30 -20.17
CA LEU A 482 -0.26 20.49 -20.14
C LEU A 482 0.72 20.54 -18.96
N LEU A 483 0.57 19.68 -17.95
CA LEU A 483 1.39 19.65 -16.73
C LEU A 483 2.74 18.94 -16.94
N SER A 484 3.51 19.46 -17.91
CA SER A 484 4.82 18.95 -18.31
C SER A 484 5.98 19.59 -17.53
N SER A 485 7.19 19.07 -17.72
CA SER A 485 8.45 19.63 -17.16
C SER A 485 8.69 21.13 -17.38
N SER A 486 8.06 21.72 -18.40
CA SER A 486 8.17 23.14 -18.72
C SER A 486 7.04 24.01 -18.18
N THR A 487 6.04 23.44 -17.50
CA THR A 487 4.90 24.18 -16.94
C THR A 487 5.16 24.50 -15.47
N LYS A 488 6.07 25.45 -15.24
CA LYS A 488 6.56 25.80 -13.88
C LYS A 488 5.85 27.00 -13.25
N SER A 489 4.77 27.48 -13.85
CA SER A 489 4.00 28.61 -13.32
C SER A 489 2.56 28.57 -13.82
N PRO A 490 1.61 29.20 -13.10
CA PRO A 490 0.24 29.40 -13.55
C PRO A 490 0.16 30.14 -14.88
N SER A 491 1.02 31.15 -15.06
CA SER A 491 1.10 31.91 -16.32
C SER A 491 1.51 31.04 -17.52
N THR A 492 2.46 30.12 -17.31
CA THR A 492 2.87 29.18 -18.36
C THR A 492 1.77 28.16 -18.66
N PHE A 493 1.07 27.67 -17.64
CA PHE A 493 -0.08 26.80 -17.82
C PHE A 493 -1.16 27.47 -18.66
N TYR A 494 -1.58 28.69 -18.28
CA TYR A 494 -2.58 29.47 -19.00
C TYR A 494 -2.20 29.73 -20.46
N LEU A 495 -0.95 30.14 -20.72
CA LEU A 495 -0.47 30.35 -22.09
C LEU A 495 -0.54 29.06 -22.92
N LYS A 496 -0.17 27.92 -22.33
CA LYS A 496 -0.27 26.62 -22.99
C LYS A 496 -1.73 26.23 -23.22
N PHE A 497 -2.60 26.47 -22.25
CA PHE A 497 -4.02 26.16 -22.33
C PHE A 497 -4.69 26.95 -23.46
N LYS A 498 -4.48 28.26 -23.49
CA LYS A 498 -4.94 29.15 -24.55
C LYS A 498 -4.43 28.73 -25.92
N THR A 499 -3.15 28.34 -26.03
CA THR A 499 -2.55 27.91 -27.31
C THR A 499 -3.12 26.59 -27.79
N ASN A 500 -3.27 25.59 -26.91
CA ASN A 500 -3.70 24.24 -27.30
C ASN A 500 -5.21 24.11 -27.48
N PHE A 501 -6.00 24.88 -26.73
CA PHE A 501 -7.44 24.69 -26.63
C PHE A 501 -8.27 25.92 -27.02
N GLY A 502 -7.64 27.08 -27.22
CA GLY A 502 -8.33 28.28 -27.70
C GLY A 502 -8.84 28.15 -29.14
N ASN A 503 -8.37 27.16 -29.93
CA ASN A 503 -8.82 26.84 -31.30
C ASN A 503 -8.88 28.02 -32.29
N ASN A 504 -8.15 29.11 -32.04
CA ASN A 504 -8.30 30.40 -32.73
C ASN A 504 -9.73 30.95 -32.71
N ASP A 505 -10.57 30.48 -31.78
CA ASP A 505 -11.91 30.99 -31.53
C ASP A 505 -11.81 32.22 -30.61
N PRO A 506 -12.07 33.43 -31.12
CA PRO A 506 -11.93 34.66 -30.33
C PRO A 506 -12.83 34.67 -29.10
N VAL A 507 -13.98 34.00 -29.13
CA VAL A 507 -14.92 33.94 -28.01
C VAL A 507 -14.38 33.02 -26.93
N LYS A 508 -13.90 31.83 -27.29
CA LYS A 508 -13.27 30.91 -26.31
C LYS A 508 -12.05 31.54 -25.65
N ILE A 509 -11.20 32.18 -26.46
CA ILE A 509 -10.04 32.91 -25.94
C ILE A 509 -10.46 34.03 -25.00
N GLN A 510 -11.48 34.82 -25.38
CA GLN A 510 -11.98 35.88 -24.51
C GLN A 510 -12.55 35.34 -23.19
N ASN A 511 -13.25 34.22 -23.22
CA ASN A 511 -13.80 33.58 -22.02
C ASN A 511 -12.68 33.05 -21.11
N MET A 512 -11.65 32.40 -21.67
CA MET A 512 -10.45 32.02 -20.92
C MET A 512 -9.77 33.24 -20.30
N ASP A 513 -9.59 34.31 -21.07
CA ASP A 513 -8.99 35.55 -20.56
C ASP A 513 -9.83 36.13 -19.41
N ARG A 514 -11.16 36.06 -19.48
CA ARG A 514 -12.04 36.52 -18.39
C ARG A 514 -11.88 35.67 -17.13
N LEU A 515 -11.90 34.35 -17.26
CA LEU A 515 -11.74 33.43 -16.13
C LEU A 515 -10.41 33.68 -15.42
N PHE A 516 -9.29 33.59 -16.15
CA PHE A 516 -7.95 33.72 -15.58
C PHE A 516 -7.63 35.14 -15.06
N ASN A 517 -8.27 36.19 -15.58
CA ASN A 517 -8.13 37.56 -15.04
C ASN A 517 -9.07 37.86 -13.87
N SER A 518 -10.11 37.05 -13.66
CA SER A 518 -11.01 37.19 -12.50
C SER A 518 -10.44 36.57 -11.23
N TYR A 519 -9.48 35.67 -11.39
CA TYR A 519 -8.59 35.17 -10.36
C TYR A 519 -7.35 36.07 -10.21
#